data_AF-A0ABD3PN96-F1
#
_entry.id   AF-A0ABD3PN96-F1
#
_cell.length_a   1.000
_cell.length_b   1.000
_cell.length_c   1.000
_cell.angle_alpha   90.00
_cell.angle_beta   90.00
_cell.angle_gamma   90.00
#
_symmetry.space_group_name_H-M   'P 1'
#
loop_
_entity.id
_entity.type
_entity.pdbx_description
1 polymer ?
#
loop_
_entity_poly.entity_id
_entity_poly.type
_entity_poly.pdbx_seq_one_letter_code
_entity_poly.pdbx_strand_id
1 'polypeptide(L)'
;MRPSYTSEITEPLQELNLREETTASTRDISPTKPRRVSFSKYSTRRVYTCEPRYEERKSYTSVDRKIFRREAAHDALAMKCLVSSCNVPTGLAVQQLMKRGLLTREQLLGIEHLVSVNAEEALRKRQSYIKLVLDMQEQMREKNDNKVNAGMLAAVAIAKSTRMIEKARLRAALAF
;
A
#
# COMPACT_ATOMS: atom_id res chain seq x y z
N MET A 1 -65.83 21.78 -5.82
CA MET A 1 -65.71 21.10 -4.51
C MET A 1 -65.28 19.67 -4.77
N ARG A 2 -64.02 19.34 -4.49
CA ARG A 2 -63.46 18.00 -4.66
C ARG A 2 -63.05 17.48 -3.28
N PRO A 3 -63.39 16.23 -2.93
CA PRO A 3 -63.09 15.68 -1.62
C PRO A 3 -61.59 15.39 -1.47
N SER A 4 -61.11 15.70 -0.27
CA SER A 4 -59.77 15.53 0.24
C SER A 4 -59.34 14.06 0.23
N TYR A 5 -58.15 13.79 -0.30
CA TYR A 5 -57.45 12.52 -0.09
C TYR A 5 -56.75 12.59 1.27
N THR A 6 -57.29 11.89 2.26
CA THR A 6 -56.58 11.53 3.49
C THR A 6 -55.83 10.22 3.25
N SER A 7 -54.51 10.28 3.23
CA SER A 7 -53.62 9.12 3.38
C SER A 7 -52.69 9.41 4.55
N GLU A 8 -53.19 9.23 5.76
CA GLU A 8 -52.37 9.05 6.96
C GLU A 8 -52.25 7.54 7.20
N ILE A 9 -51.13 6.96 6.75
CA ILE A 9 -50.65 5.68 7.23
C ILE A 9 -49.32 5.97 7.90
N THR A 10 -49.38 6.22 9.20
CA THR A 10 -48.23 6.31 10.08
C THR A 10 -47.89 4.91 10.55
N GLU A 11 -46.94 4.26 9.88
CA GLU A 11 -46.25 3.10 10.46
C GLU A 11 -44.97 3.58 11.16
N PRO A 12 -44.81 3.36 12.47
CA PRO A 12 -43.53 3.56 13.14
C PRO A 12 -42.62 2.35 12.87
N LEU A 13 -41.66 2.52 11.96
CA LEU A 13 -40.58 1.55 11.78
C LEU A 13 -39.71 1.53 13.04
N GLN A 14 -39.79 0.39 13.74
CA GLN A 14 -38.93 -0.01 14.83
C GLN A 14 -37.49 -0.17 14.32
N GLU A 15 -36.58 0.69 14.77
CA GLU A 15 -35.13 0.46 14.64
C GLU A 15 -34.70 -0.63 15.63
N LEU A 16 -34.81 -1.88 15.21
CA LEU A 16 -34.13 -3.00 15.83
C LEU A 16 -32.64 -2.92 15.50
N ASN A 17 -31.88 -2.32 16.42
CA ASN A 17 -30.43 -2.43 16.53
C ASN A 17 -30.03 -3.91 16.73
N LEU A 18 -29.91 -4.67 15.64
CA LEU A 18 -29.19 -5.95 15.67
C LEU A 18 -27.69 -5.67 15.59
N ARG A 19 -27.07 -5.69 16.77
CA ARG A 19 -25.65 -5.93 16.97
C ARG A 19 -25.32 -7.32 16.46
N GLU A 20 -24.49 -7.43 15.42
CA GLU A 20 -23.79 -8.68 15.13
C GLU A 20 -22.67 -8.86 16.15
N GLU A 21 -22.93 -9.72 17.11
CA GLU A 21 -21.96 -10.24 18.07
C GLU A 21 -20.93 -11.11 17.33
N THR A 22 -19.74 -10.56 17.09
CA THR A 22 -18.58 -11.39 16.80
C THR A 22 -18.14 -12.02 18.11
N THR A 23 -18.45 -13.31 18.29
CA THR A 23 -18.04 -14.11 19.45
C THR A 23 -16.51 -14.25 19.48
N ALA A 24 -15.85 -13.26 20.09
CA ALA A 24 -14.47 -13.38 20.50
C ALA A 24 -14.42 -14.33 21.70
N SER A 25 -13.80 -15.49 21.48
CA SER A 25 -13.43 -16.49 22.50
C SER A 25 -12.96 -15.80 23.78
N THR A 26 -13.82 -15.88 24.81
CA THR A 26 -13.54 -15.45 26.18
C THR A 26 -12.46 -16.38 26.73
N ARG A 27 -11.20 -15.98 26.55
CA ARG A 27 -10.13 -16.45 27.44
C ARG A 27 -10.38 -15.75 28.77
N ASP A 28 -10.52 -16.53 29.84
CA ASP A 28 -10.53 -16.02 31.21
C ASP A 28 -9.25 -15.22 31.47
N ILE A 29 -9.34 -13.91 31.30
CA ILE A 29 -8.30 -12.96 31.68
C ILE A 29 -8.64 -12.55 33.11
N SER A 30 -7.91 -13.12 34.07
CA SER A 30 -7.94 -12.68 35.46
C SER A 30 -7.79 -11.14 35.52
N PRO A 31 -8.54 -10.44 36.40
CA PRO A 31 -8.58 -8.98 36.42
C PRO A 31 -7.23 -8.42 36.90
N THR A 32 -6.31 -8.27 35.97
CA THR A 32 -5.03 -7.64 36.22
C THR A 32 -5.27 -6.13 36.23
N LYS A 33 -4.82 -5.47 37.32
CA LYS A 33 -4.97 -4.03 37.51
C LYS A 33 -4.54 -3.28 36.23
N PRO A 34 -5.32 -2.28 35.77
CA PRO A 34 -5.00 -1.55 34.55
C PRO A 34 -3.61 -0.93 34.65
N ARG A 35 -2.73 -1.24 33.71
CA ARG A 35 -1.39 -0.65 33.62
C ARG A 35 -1.52 0.84 33.38
N ARG A 36 -1.08 1.65 34.34
CA ARG A 36 -1.12 3.12 34.25
C ARG A 36 0.11 3.60 33.47
N VAL A 37 -0.12 4.17 32.30
CA VAL A 37 0.93 4.80 31.48
C VAL A 37 1.03 6.27 31.90
N SER A 38 2.21 6.70 32.36
CA SER A 38 2.49 8.12 32.66
C SER A 38 3.50 8.68 31.66
N PHE A 39 3.18 9.83 31.09
CA PHE A 39 4.08 10.55 30.21
C PHE A 39 4.99 11.47 31.03
N SER A 40 6.26 11.61 30.64
CA SER A 40 7.17 12.55 31.29
C SER A 40 6.71 13.98 31.02
N LYS A 41 6.99 14.89 31.97
CA LYS A 41 6.63 16.31 31.87
C LYS A 41 7.21 17.00 30.63
N TYR A 42 8.29 16.45 30.05
CA TYR A 42 8.99 16.96 28.87
C TYR A 42 8.67 16.18 27.59
N SER A 43 7.77 15.19 27.65
CA SER A 43 7.37 14.46 26.45
C SER A 43 6.48 15.34 25.57
N THR A 44 6.77 15.38 24.28
CA THR A 44 5.99 16.12 23.29
C THR A 44 5.09 15.15 22.54
N ARG A 45 3.77 15.33 22.64
CA ARG A 45 2.80 14.53 21.89
C ARG A 45 2.73 15.05 20.45
N ARG A 46 3.31 14.33 19.50
CA ARG A 46 3.07 14.56 18.07
C ARG A 46 1.82 13.79 17.65
N VAL A 47 0.77 14.52 17.29
CA VAL A 47 -0.44 13.95 16.68
C VAL A 47 -0.30 14.12 15.18
N TYR A 48 -0.18 13.00 14.46
CA TYR A 48 -0.23 13.01 13.01
C TYR A 48 -1.70 12.99 12.59
N THR A 49 -2.19 14.08 12.00
CA THR A 49 -3.51 14.11 11.37
C THR A 49 -3.46 13.31 10.07
N CYS A 50 -4.31 12.29 9.95
CA CYS A 50 -4.48 11.60 8.68
C CYS A 50 -5.09 12.58 7.68
N GLU A 51 -4.40 12.81 6.58
CA GLU A 51 -4.85 13.71 5.53
C GLU A 51 -6.08 13.11 4.82
N PRO A 52 -7.23 13.79 4.78
CA PRO A 52 -8.46 13.22 4.21
C PRO A 52 -8.31 12.78 2.75
N ARG A 53 -7.53 13.55 1.98
CA ARG A 53 -7.20 13.24 0.57
C ARG A 53 -6.37 11.97 0.42
N TYR A 54 -5.56 11.63 1.42
CA TYR A 54 -4.79 10.39 1.42
C TYR A 54 -5.70 9.19 1.66
N GLU A 55 -6.66 9.29 2.59
CA GLU A 55 -7.65 8.22 2.85
C GLU A 55 -8.45 7.84 1.61
N GLU A 56 -8.94 8.83 0.86
CA GLU A 56 -9.72 8.61 -0.37
C GLU A 56 -8.89 8.02 -1.52
N ARG A 57 -7.58 8.32 -1.56
CA ARG A 57 -6.68 7.89 -2.63
C ARG A 57 -5.77 6.73 -2.25
N LYS A 58 -6.08 6.01 -1.16
CA LYS A 58 -5.27 4.85 -0.76
C LYS A 58 -5.31 3.79 -1.85
N SER A 59 -4.12 3.47 -2.38
CA SER A 59 -3.96 2.37 -3.35
C SER A 59 -4.19 0.99 -2.73
N TYR A 60 -4.20 0.88 -1.39
CA TYR A 60 -4.38 -0.38 -0.66
C TYR A 60 -5.31 -0.19 0.53
N THR A 61 -6.29 -1.07 0.65
CA THR A 61 -7.21 -1.12 1.80
C THR A 61 -6.52 -1.70 3.04
N SER A 62 -7.18 -1.60 4.20
CA SER A 62 -6.71 -2.27 5.42
C SER A 62 -6.64 -3.79 5.27
N VAL A 63 -7.55 -4.37 4.49
CA VAL A 63 -7.63 -5.79 4.18
C VAL A 63 -6.45 -6.20 3.30
N ASP A 64 -6.18 -5.47 2.22
CA ASP A 64 -5.06 -5.76 1.32
C ASP A 64 -3.73 -5.77 2.06
N ARG A 65 -3.52 -4.79 2.95
CA ARG A 65 -2.31 -4.74 3.79
C ARG A 65 -2.19 -5.96 4.71
N LYS A 66 -3.32 -6.47 5.23
CA LYS A 66 -3.32 -7.64 6.11
C LYS A 66 -2.99 -8.91 5.31
N ILE A 67 -3.54 -9.06 4.11
CA ILE A 67 -3.24 -10.15 3.18
C ILE A 67 -1.76 -10.11 2.81
N PHE A 68 -1.28 -8.97 2.33
CA PHE A 68 0.13 -8.78 1.95
C PHE A 68 1.09 -9.13 3.09
N ARG A 69 0.82 -8.67 4.32
CA ARG A 69 1.66 -9.00 5.49
C ARG A 69 1.70 -10.50 5.77
N ARG A 70 0.57 -11.19 5.63
CA ARG A 70 0.48 -12.64 5.85
C ARG A 70 1.29 -13.38 4.79
N GLU A 71 1.10 -13.04 3.53
CA GLU A 71 1.82 -13.65 2.39
C GLU A 71 3.32 -13.40 2.50
N ALA A 72 3.73 -12.15 2.75
CA ALA A 72 5.13 -11.81 2.87
C ALA A 72 5.82 -12.51 4.06
N ALA A 73 5.10 -12.71 5.18
CA ALA A 73 5.62 -13.48 6.31
C ALA A 73 5.76 -14.98 5.99
N HIS A 74 4.79 -15.55 5.27
CA HIS A 74 4.85 -16.92 4.81
C HIS A 74 6.03 -17.14 3.85
N ASP A 75 6.20 -16.23 2.88
CA ASP A 75 7.29 -16.29 1.90
C ASP A 75 8.66 -16.14 2.56
N ALA A 76 8.79 -15.23 3.53
CA ALA A 76 10.02 -15.08 4.30
C ALA A 76 10.38 -16.36 5.07
N LEU A 77 9.39 -17.04 5.64
CA LEU A 77 9.61 -18.31 6.34
C LEU A 77 9.98 -19.43 5.37
N ALA A 78 9.28 -19.55 4.25
CA ALA A 78 9.58 -20.53 3.21
C ALA A 78 11.00 -20.35 2.66
N MET A 79 11.41 -19.11 2.38
CA MET A 79 12.77 -18.80 1.94
C MET A 79 13.82 -19.10 3.00
N LYS A 80 13.53 -18.78 4.27
CA LYS A 80 14.42 -19.14 5.38
C LYS A 80 14.63 -20.66 5.44
N CYS A 81 13.56 -21.44 5.36
CA CYS A 81 13.65 -22.90 5.34
C CYS A 81 14.46 -23.42 4.15
N LEU A 82 14.22 -22.88 2.95
CA LEU A 82 14.98 -23.23 1.73
C LEU A 82 16.48 -22.94 1.88
N VAL A 83 16.83 -21.74 2.34
CA VAL A 83 18.23 -21.35 2.53
C VAL A 83 18.88 -22.17 3.66
N SER A 84 18.17 -22.42 4.76
CA SER A 84 18.67 -23.25 5.87
C SER A 84 18.80 -24.74 5.51
N SER A 85 18.07 -25.23 4.51
CA SER A 85 18.21 -26.61 4.03
C SER A 85 19.48 -26.84 3.20
N CYS A 86 20.17 -25.77 2.80
CA CYS A 86 21.39 -25.85 2.03
C CYS A 86 22.61 -25.95 2.97
N ASN A 87 23.44 -26.98 2.80
CA ASN A 87 24.68 -27.17 3.56
C ASN A 87 25.83 -26.28 3.05
N VAL A 88 25.56 -25.02 2.75
CA VAL A 88 26.55 -24.04 2.27
C VAL A 88 26.32 -22.68 2.92
N PRO A 89 27.32 -21.77 2.95
CA PRO A 89 27.14 -20.41 3.43
C PRO A 89 25.98 -19.69 2.74
N THR A 90 25.22 -18.88 3.49
CA THR A 90 23.97 -18.22 3.06
C THR A 90 24.08 -17.53 1.70
N GLY A 91 25.16 -16.79 1.43
CA GLY A 91 25.35 -16.11 0.15
C GLY A 91 25.48 -17.06 -1.04
N LEU A 92 26.16 -18.20 -0.85
CA LEU A 92 26.28 -19.25 -1.87
C LEU A 92 24.99 -20.04 -2.02
N ALA A 93 24.27 -20.30 -0.92
CA ALA A 93 22.97 -20.96 -0.93
C ALA A 93 21.98 -20.17 -1.78
N VAL A 94 21.88 -18.86 -1.57
CA VAL A 94 20.99 -17.97 -2.34
C VAL A 94 21.35 -18.00 -3.82
N GLN A 95 22.63 -17.89 -4.19
CA GLN A 95 23.05 -17.98 -5.60
C GLN A 95 22.69 -19.33 -6.23
N GLN A 96 22.87 -20.44 -5.51
CA GLN A 96 22.53 -21.78 -6.01
C GLN A 96 21.03 -21.96 -6.18
N LEU A 97 20.22 -21.49 -5.22
CA LEU A 97 18.77 -21.54 -5.29
C LEU A 97 18.22 -20.70 -6.45
N MET A 98 18.82 -19.53 -6.71
CA MET A 98 18.49 -18.70 -7.87
C MET A 98 18.85 -19.39 -9.19
N LYS A 99 20.05 -19.98 -9.30
CA LYS A 99 20.46 -20.73 -10.51
C LYS A 99 19.55 -21.92 -10.82
N ARG A 100 18.98 -22.53 -9.78
CA ARG A 100 18.04 -23.66 -9.90
C ARG A 100 16.59 -23.21 -10.12
N GLY A 101 16.32 -21.91 -10.15
CA GLY A 101 14.96 -21.36 -10.29
C GLY A 101 14.05 -21.59 -9.09
N LEU A 102 14.61 -22.02 -7.94
CA LEU A 102 13.87 -22.24 -6.69
C LEU A 102 13.65 -20.94 -5.91
N LEU A 103 14.37 -19.89 -6.27
CA LEU A 103 14.27 -18.56 -5.68
C LEU A 103 14.25 -17.53 -6.80
N THR A 104 13.18 -16.73 -6.89
CA THR A 104 13.12 -15.67 -7.89
C THR A 104 13.71 -14.37 -7.36
N ARG A 105 14.15 -13.50 -8.27
CA ARG A 105 14.65 -12.16 -7.92
C ARG A 105 13.58 -11.31 -7.24
N GLU A 106 12.32 -11.49 -7.63
CA GLU A 106 11.16 -10.77 -7.07
C GLU A 106 10.94 -11.11 -5.60
N GLN A 107 11.07 -12.40 -5.25
CA GLN A 107 10.97 -12.87 -3.86
C GLN A 107 12.07 -12.27 -2.97
N LEU A 108 13.31 -12.21 -3.48
CA LEU A 108 14.43 -11.56 -2.78
C LEU A 108 14.20 -10.06 -2.54
N LEU A 109 13.70 -9.34 -3.55
CA LEU A 109 13.38 -7.91 -3.43
C LEU A 109 12.24 -7.66 -2.43
N GLY A 110 11.23 -8.54 -2.40
CA GLY A 110 10.12 -8.44 -1.44
C GLY A 110 10.57 -8.56 0.02
N ILE A 111 11.63 -9.34 0.28
CA ILE A 111 12.10 -9.66 1.64
C ILE A 111 13.19 -8.70 2.14
N GLU A 112 13.87 -7.98 1.25
CA GLU A 112 14.81 -6.91 1.63
C GLU A 112 14.17 -5.92 2.63
N HIS A 113 12.87 -5.66 2.47
CA HIS A 113 12.12 -4.75 3.34
C HIS A 113 11.68 -5.36 4.68
N LEU A 114 11.64 -6.69 4.77
CA LEU A 114 11.30 -7.43 5.99
C LEU A 114 12.53 -7.74 6.87
N VAL A 115 13.72 -7.87 6.25
CA VAL A 115 14.94 -8.35 6.91
C VAL A 115 16.01 -7.26 7.04
N SER A 116 15.73 -6.03 6.62
CA SER A 116 16.69 -4.92 6.79
C SER A 116 17.03 -4.74 8.27
N VAL A 117 18.31 -4.90 8.59
CA VAL A 117 18.86 -4.91 9.96
C VAL A 117 18.50 -3.63 10.74
N ASN A 118 18.23 -2.53 10.03
CA ASN A 118 17.68 -1.29 10.58
C ASN A 118 16.36 -0.91 9.88
N ALA A 119 15.33 -1.75 10.01
CA ALA A 119 14.01 -1.52 9.42
C ALA A 119 13.46 -0.11 9.71
N GLU A 120 13.74 0.45 10.90
CA GLU A 120 13.36 1.83 11.23
C GLU A 120 14.12 2.91 10.44
N GLU A 121 15.41 2.69 10.16
CA GLU A 121 16.22 3.63 9.40
C GLU A 121 15.84 3.59 7.91
N ALA A 122 15.60 2.38 7.38
CA ALA A 122 15.07 2.18 6.04
C ALA A 122 13.68 2.81 5.90
N LEU A 123 12.80 2.65 6.90
CA LEU A 123 11.48 3.28 6.94
C LEU A 123 11.59 4.81 6.97
N ARG A 124 12.48 5.37 7.80
CA ARG A 124 12.73 6.82 7.86
C ARG A 124 13.23 7.37 6.52
N LYS A 125 14.20 6.69 5.89
CA LYS A 125 14.70 7.03 4.54
C LYS A 125 13.60 6.95 3.47
N ARG A 126 12.71 5.97 3.57
CA ARG A 126 11.55 5.85 2.68
C ARG A 126 10.55 6.98 2.89
N GLN A 127 10.24 7.31 4.13
CA GLN A 127 9.31 8.38 4.46
C GLN A 127 9.83 9.75 4.01
N SER A 128 11.12 10.03 4.22
CA SER A 128 11.73 11.28 3.72
C SER A 128 11.73 11.34 2.20
N TYR A 129 12.01 10.22 1.52
CA TYR A 129 11.96 10.15 0.06
C TYR A 129 10.53 10.31 -0.48
N ILE A 130 9.54 9.63 0.11
CA ILE A 130 8.13 9.76 -0.29
C ILE A 130 7.67 11.21 -0.11
N LYS A 131 8.01 11.84 1.01
CA LYS A 131 7.70 13.26 1.24
C LYS A 131 8.31 14.14 0.15
N LEU A 132 9.59 13.95 -0.16
CA LEU A 132 10.27 14.70 -1.22
C LEU A 132 9.58 14.51 -2.58
N VAL A 133 9.20 13.28 -2.92
CA VAL A 133 8.51 12.97 -4.19
C VAL A 133 7.13 13.60 -4.24
N LEU A 134 6.37 13.55 -3.14
CA LEU A 134 5.04 14.17 -3.07
C LEU A 134 5.12 15.69 -3.18
N ASP A 135 6.05 16.32 -2.46
CA ASP A 135 6.31 17.76 -2.55
C ASP A 135 6.72 18.15 -3.99
N MET A 136 7.58 17.36 -4.63
CA MET A 136 8.00 17.59 -6.03
C MET A 136 6.83 17.43 -7.01
N GLN A 137 5.97 16.42 -6.80
CA GLN A 137 4.77 16.21 -7.63
C GLN A 137 3.74 17.31 -7.44
N GLU A 138 3.59 17.82 -6.23
CA GLU A 138 2.73 18.98 -5.93
C GLU A 138 3.26 20.23 -6.61
N GLN A 139 4.55 20.54 -6.49
CA GLN A 139 5.17 21.66 -7.22
C GLN A 139 5.04 21.51 -8.74
N MET A 140 5.12 20.28 -9.28
CA MET A 140 4.89 20.04 -10.69
C MET A 140 3.41 20.22 -11.08
N ARG A 141 2.47 19.84 -10.22
CA ARG A 141 1.04 20.09 -10.44
C ARG A 141 0.74 21.58 -10.41
N GLU A 142 1.18 22.32 -9.39
CA GLU A 142 0.97 23.77 -9.30
C GLU A 142 1.57 24.52 -10.50
N LYS A 143 2.74 24.11 -10.99
CA LYS A 143 3.35 24.68 -12.20
C LYS A 143 2.58 24.35 -13.48
N ASN A 144 1.86 23.23 -13.52
CA ASN A 144 1.17 22.72 -14.70
C ASN A 144 -0.34 23.01 -14.71
N ASP A 145 -0.97 23.21 -13.55
CA ASP A 145 -2.43 23.41 -13.40
C ASP A 145 -2.92 24.68 -14.11
N ASN A 146 -2.02 25.61 -14.43
CA ASN A 146 -2.32 26.82 -15.22
C ASN A 146 -1.72 26.83 -16.64
N LYS A 147 -0.98 25.79 -17.06
CA LYS A 147 -0.23 25.78 -18.34
C LYS A 147 -0.45 24.55 -19.22
N VAL A 148 -0.90 23.42 -18.67
CA VAL A 148 -0.96 22.14 -19.38
C VAL A 148 -2.39 21.62 -19.41
N ASN A 149 -3.07 21.83 -20.54
CA ASN A 149 -4.38 21.24 -20.81
C ASN A 149 -4.22 19.75 -21.19
N ALA A 150 -5.16 18.89 -20.77
CA ALA A 150 -5.24 17.49 -21.16
C ALA A 150 -5.14 17.26 -22.68
N GLY A 151 -5.70 18.17 -23.49
CA GLY A 151 -5.56 18.13 -24.96
C GLY A 151 -4.12 18.34 -25.46
N MET A 152 -3.32 19.14 -24.75
CA MET A 152 -1.91 19.38 -25.10
C MET A 152 -1.03 18.17 -24.77
N LEU A 153 -1.32 17.50 -23.64
CA LEU A 153 -0.68 16.23 -23.28
C LEU A 153 -1.00 15.12 -24.27
N ALA A 154 -2.26 15.03 -24.71
CA ALA A 154 -2.69 14.07 -25.72
C ALA A 154 -1.95 14.30 -27.06
N ALA A 155 -1.84 15.57 -27.51
CA ALA A 155 -1.11 15.91 -28.72
C ALA A 155 0.38 15.53 -28.65
N VAL A 156 1.05 15.80 -27.53
CA VAL A 156 2.47 15.43 -27.31
C VAL A 156 2.65 13.91 -27.26
N ALA A 157 1.73 13.19 -26.61
CA ALA A 157 1.77 11.73 -26.56
C ALA A 157 1.59 11.10 -27.94
N ILE A 158 0.65 11.61 -28.74
CA ILE A 158 0.43 11.18 -30.13
C ILE A 158 1.69 11.45 -30.97
N ALA A 159 2.25 12.66 -30.91
CA ALA A 159 3.45 13.02 -31.67
C ALA A 159 4.69 12.19 -31.29
N LYS A 160 4.80 11.76 -30.03
CA LYS A 160 5.87 10.88 -29.58
C LYS A 160 5.66 9.45 -30.06
N SER A 161 4.41 8.96 -30.00
CA SER A 161 4.02 7.63 -30.48
C SER A 161 4.31 7.48 -31.98
N THR A 162 3.91 8.47 -32.79
CA THR A 162 4.15 8.45 -34.24
C THR A 162 5.65 8.40 -34.57
N ARG A 163 6.48 9.24 -33.93
CA ARG A 163 7.94 9.19 -34.08
C ARG A 163 8.55 7.85 -33.71
N MET A 164 8.07 7.22 -32.64
CA MET A 164 8.55 5.90 -32.22
C MET A 164 8.16 4.82 -33.23
N ILE A 165 6.95 4.88 -33.79
CA ILE A 165 6.48 3.97 -34.84
C ILE A 165 7.32 4.14 -36.11
N GLU A 166 7.58 5.36 -36.56
CA GLU A 166 8.43 5.63 -37.73
C GLU A 166 9.85 5.11 -37.52
N LYS A 167 10.43 5.33 -36.34
CA LYS A 167 11.75 4.82 -35.99
C LYS A 167 11.78 3.29 -35.97
N ALA A 168 10.72 2.65 -35.47
CA ALA A 168 10.59 1.19 -35.48
C ALA A 168 10.47 0.65 -36.92
N ARG A 169 9.69 1.32 -37.78
CA ARG A 169 9.56 0.97 -39.21
C ARG A 169 10.88 1.11 -39.95
N LEU A 170 11.63 2.20 -39.73
CA LEU A 170 12.96 2.38 -40.31
C LEU A 170 13.93 1.28 -39.86
N ARG A 171 13.91 0.92 -38.58
CA ARG A 171 14.74 -0.20 -38.07
C ARG A 171 14.35 -1.54 -38.68
N ALA A 172 13.06 -1.79 -38.84
CA ALA A 172 12.58 -3.02 -39.49
C ALA A 172 12.98 -3.06 -40.97
N ALA A 173 12.88 -1.93 -41.68
CA ALA A 173 13.27 -1.83 -43.10
C ALA A 173 14.79 -1.96 -43.33
N LEU A 174 15.62 -1.56 -42.36
CA LEU A 174 17.08 -1.72 -42.40
C LEU A 174 17.57 -3.10 -41.91
N ALA A 175 16.66 -3.92 -41.34
CA ALA A 175 16.97 -5.26 -40.84
C ALA A 175 16.74 -6.36 -41.89
N PHE A 176 16.27 -6.00 -43.09
CA PHE A 176 16.16 -6.83 -44.29
C PHE A 176 17.11 -6.30 -45.36
#